data_AF-A0A969UIQ5-F1
#
_entry.id   AF-A0A969UIQ5-F1
#
_cell.length_a   1.000
_cell.length_b   1.000
_cell.length_c   1.000
_cell.angle_alpha   90.00
_cell.angle_beta   90.00
_cell.angle_gamma   90.00
#
_symmetry.space_group_name_H-M   'P 1'
#
loop_
_entity.id
_entity.type
_entity.pdbx_description
1 polymer ?
#
loop_
_entity_poly.entity_id
_entity_poly.type
_entity_poly.pdbx_seq_one_letter_code
_entity_poly.pdbx_strand_id
1 'polypeptide(L)'
;MIAISLLPLFNLQGGSVNITAKDVSLRGGSDIRTEAASGAGGGGNINITADSVIAFDDSDIFAFAADGQGGNITLDTPAYFAENFTLNSL
;
A
#
# COMPACT_ATOMS: atom_id res chain seq x y z
N MET A 1 -16.70 40.67 7.71
CA MET A 1 -16.13 39.48 7.03
C MET A 1 -15.45 38.64 8.10
N ILE A 2 -16.12 37.61 8.59
CA ILE A 2 -15.57 36.71 9.60
C ILE A 2 -14.78 35.66 8.82
N ALA A 3 -13.46 35.63 9.00
CA ALA A 3 -12.64 34.54 8.50
C ALA A 3 -13.04 33.29 9.30
N ILE A 4 -13.72 32.35 8.64
CA ILE A 4 -13.86 30.99 9.15
C ILE A 4 -12.44 30.42 9.28
N SER A 5 -12.10 30.03 10.50
CA SER A 5 -10.83 29.36 10.85
C SER A 5 -10.58 28.21 9.87
N LEU A 6 -9.46 28.27 9.15
CA LEU A 6 -8.89 27.05 8.58
C LEU A 6 -8.55 26.15 9.77
N LEU A 7 -9.26 25.03 9.90
CA LEU A 7 -8.71 23.89 10.62
C LEU A 7 -7.33 23.60 10.01
N PRO A 8 -6.29 23.30 10.81
CA PRO A 8 -5.00 22.91 10.24
C PRO A 8 -5.25 21.78 9.23
N LEU A 9 -4.77 21.96 8.00
CA LEU A 9 -4.72 20.91 6.98
C LEU A 9 -3.81 19.80 7.52
N PHE A 10 -4.37 18.89 8.30
CA PHE A 10 -3.66 17.69 8.72
C PHE A 10 -3.40 16.86 7.46
N ASN A 11 -2.17 16.91 6.96
CA ASN A 11 -1.73 16.02 5.90
C ASN A 11 -1.54 14.63 6.53
N LEU A 12 -2.60 13.82 6.54
CA LEU A 12 -2.52 12.44 7.00
C LEU A 12 -1.59 11.68 6.06
N GLN A 13 -0.61 11.00 6.64
CA GLN A 13 0.33 10.17 5.89
C GLN A 13 0.04 8.71 6.20
N GLY A 14 0.07 7.89 5.15
CA GLY A 14 0.04 6.45 5.29
C GLY A 14 1.26 5.99 6.07
N GLY A 15 1.06 4.97 6.90
CA GLY A 15 2.13 4.38 7.71
C GLY A 15 3.12 3.56 6.89
N SER A 16 3.87 2.71 7.60
CA SER A 16 4.74 1.72 6.96
C SER A 16 4.39 0.32 7.43
N VAL A 17 4.29 -0.61 6.47
CA VAL A 17 4.21 -2.04 6.73
C VAL A 17 5.54 -2.65 6.33
N ASN A 18 6.17 -3.41 7.23
CA ASN A 18 7.41 -4.12 6.98
C ASN A 18 7.21 -5.59 7.34
N ILE A 19 7.31 -6.47 6.35
CA ILE A 19 7.14 -7.91 6.50
C ILE A 19 8.44 -8.59 6.12
N THR A 20 8.96 -9.40 7.03
CA THR A 20 10.05 -10.33 6.77
C THR A 20 9.56 -11.71 7.14
N ALA A 21 9.42 -12.58 6.14
CA ALA A 21 8.89 -13.91 6.31
C ALA A 21 9.59 -14.86 5.35
N LYS A 22 9.45 -16.16 5.58
CA LYS A 22 9.84 -17.13 4.56
C LYS A 22 8.87 -17.06 3.38
N ASP A 23 7.57 -17.16 3.65
CA ASP A 23 6.51 -17.13 2.66
C ASP A 23 5.41 -16.18 3.11
N VAL A 24 4.84 -15.41 2.17
CA VAL A 24 3.65 -14.59 2.38
C VAL A 24 2.53 -15.15 1.50
N SER A 25 1.41 -15.53 2.12
CA SER A 25 0.21 -16.00 1.41
C SER A 25 -0.99 -15.16 1.81
N LEU A 26 -1.56 -14.48 0.82
CA LEU A 26 -2.83 -13.77 0.90
C LEU A 26 -3.90 -14.61 0.19
N ARG A 27 -5.02 -14.83 0.88
CA ARG A 27 -6.15 -15.64 0.44
C ARG A 27 -7.45 -15.07 0.99
N GLY A 28 -8.56 -15.38 0.33
CA GLY A 28 -9.92 -15.05 0.77
C GLY A 28 -10.16 -13.56 0.98
N GLY A 29 -9.75 -12.70 0.04
CA GLY A 29 -9.97 -11.25 0.12
C GLY A 29 -9.11 -10.56 1.18
N SER A 30 -7.91 -11.08 1.45
CA SER A 30 -6.96 -10.49 2.41
C SER A 30 -6.16 -9.36 1.78
N ASP A 31 -6.02 -8.25 2.53
CA ASP A 31 -5.26 -7.07 2.08
C ASP A 31 -4.04 -6.78 2.96
N ILE A 32 -2.91 -6.47 2.31
CA ILE A 32 -1.81 -5.73 2.94
C ILE A 32 -1.87 -4.30 2.43
N ARG A 33 -2.12 -3.35 3.34
CA ARG A 33 -2.38 -1.97 2.93
C ARG A 33 -1.82 -0.88 3.84
N THR A 34 -1.48 0.24 3.21
CA THR A 34 -1.26 1.54 3.86
C THR A 34 -2.19 2.57 3.22
N GLU A 35 -2.67 3.51 4.03
CA GLU A 35 -3.68 4.47 3.58
C GLU A 35 -3.48 5.85 4.22
N ALA A 36 -3.49 6.88 3.37
CA ALA A 36 -3.74 8.26 3.75
C ALA A 36 -5.17 8.65 3.32
N ALA A 37 -6.11 8.63 4.27
CA ALA A 37 -7.54 8.79 3.98
C ALA A 37 -7.95 10.20 3.53
N SER A 38 -7.14 11.22 3.82
CA SER A 38 -7.39 12.61 3.40
C SER A 38 -6.17 13.50 3.60
N GLY A 39 -6.12 14.63 2.90
CA GLY A 39 -5.04 15.60 3.00
C GLY A 39 -3.85 15.24 2.11
N ALA A 40 -2.94 16.19 1.90
CA ALA A 40 -1.88 16.07 0.89
C ALA A 40 -0.72 15.13 1.29
N GLY A 41 -0.89 14.28 2.29
CA GLY A 41 0.11 13.31 2.73
C GLY A 41 0.16 12.08 1.81
N GLY A 42 1.33 11.45 1.71
CA GLY A 42 1.53 10.30 0.83
C GLY A 42 0.94 9.00 1.37
N GLY A 43 0.76 8.00 0.49
CA GLY A 43 0.06 6.75 0.78
C GLY A 43 0.80 5.74 1.66
N GLY A 44 2.01 6.09 2.13
CA GLY A 44 2.84 5.22 2.95
C GLY A 44 3.74 4.28 2.14
N ASN A 45 4.41 3.36 2.83
CA ASN A 45 5.32 2.39 2.19
C ASN A 45 5.05 0.97 2.69
N ILE A 46 5.02 0.01 1.77
CA ILE A 46 4.93 -1.42 2.06
C ILE A 46 6.23 -2.06 1.57
N ASN A 47 6.98 -2.66 2.51
CA ASN A 47 8.20 -3.41 2.20
C ASN A 47 8.00 -4.86 2.61
N ILE A 48 8.14 -5.78 1.65
CA ILE A 48 8.02 -7.22 1.88
C ILE A 48 9.29 -7.89 1.41
N THR A 49 9.97 -8.58 2.33
CA THR A 49 11.10 -9.47 2.02
C THR A 49 10.68 -10.90 2.33
N ALA A 50 10.61 -11.74 1.29
CA ALA A 50 10.21 -13.14 1.42
C ALA A 50 10.75 -14.02 0.29
N ASP A 51 10.91 -15.32 0.55
CA ASP A 51 11.28 -16.31 -0.48
C ASP A 51 10.14 -16.45 -1.52
N SER A 52 8.89 -16.29 -1.10
CA SER A 52 7.74 -16.24 -2.01
C SER A 52 6.61 -15.33 -1.50
N VAL A 53 5.91 -14.70 -2.45
CA VAL A 53 4.68 -13.94 -2.19
C VAL A 53 3.58 -14.46 -3.13
N ILE A 54 2.48 -14.91 -2.54
CA ILE A 54 1.33 -15.51 -3.22
C ILE A 54 0.08 -14.71 -2.86
N ALA A 55 -0.55 -14.06 -3.83
CA ALA A 55 -1.78 -13.27 -3.65
C ALA A 55 -2.90 -13.77 -4.57
N PHE A 56 -3.85 -14.53 -4.01
CA PHE A 56 -4.95 -15.17 -4.75
C PHE A 56 -6.27 -14.95 -4.04
N ASP A 57 -7.37 -15.30 -4.71
CA ASP A 57 -8.73 -15.18 -4.17
C ASP A 57 -9.09 -13.72 -3.82
N ASP A 58 -8.94 -12.80 -4.80
CA ASP A 58 -9.27 -11.37 -4.66
C ASP A 58 -8.45 -10.63 -3.57
N SER A 59 -7.19 -11.03 -3.40
CA SER A 59 -6.28 -10.46 -2.41
C SER A 59 -5.35 -9.41 -3.02
N ASP A 60 -5.18 -8.30 -2.30
CA ASP A 60 -4.42 -7.15 -2.78
C ASP A 60 -3.25 -6.74 -1.87
N ILE A 61 -2.24 -6.13 -2.50
CA ILE A 61 -1.20 -5.35 -1.84
C ILE A 61 -1.28 -3.95 -2.41
N PHE A 62 -1.69 -2.97 -1.61
CA PHE A 62 -1.93 -1.61 -2.12
C PHE A 62 -1.50 -0.51 -1.15
N ALA A 63 -0.93 0.57 -1.68
CA ALA A 63 -0.49 1.72 -0.91
C ALA A 63 -1.13 2.99 -1.48
N PHE A 64 -2.13 3.53 -0.78
CA PHE A 64 -3.06 4.52 -1.32
C PHE A 64 -3.04 5.85 -0.56
N ALA A 65 -3.22 6.95 -1.29
CA ALA A 65 -3.55 8.26 -0.74
C ALA A 65 -4.71 8.88 -1.51
N ALA A 66 -5.65 9.47 -0.79
CA ALA A 66 -6.83 10.11 -1.39
C ALA A 66 -6.48 11.41 -2.13
N ASP A 67 -5.76 12.32 -1.47
CA ASP A 67 -5.45 13.66 -2.00
C ASP A 67 -3.94 13.88 -2.22
N GLY A 68 -3.10 12.93 -1.81
CA GLY A 68 -1.64 12.98 -1.93
C GLY A 68 -1.09 12.04 -2.99
N GLN A 69 0.22 11.83 -2.97
CA GLN A 69 0.85 10.84 -3.84
C GLN A 69 0.59 9.42 -3.34
N GLY A 70 0.37 8.48 -4.25
CA GLY A 70 0.30 7.05 -3.93
C GLY A 70 1.57 6.57 -3.19
N GLY A 71 1.44 5.47 -2.47
CA GLY A 71 2.54 4.92 -1.70
C GLY A 71 3.48 4.04 -2.54
N ASN A 72 4.63 3.68 -1.96
CA ASN A 72 5.57 2.76 -2.60
C ASN A 72 5.35 1.34 -2.09
N ILE A 73 5.41 0.37 -2.99
CA ILE A 73 5.36 -1.06 -2.66
C ILE A 73 6.64 -1.68 -3.20
N THR A 74 7.45 -2.23 -2.30
CA THR A 74 8.68 -2.96 -2.65
C THR A 74 8.50 -4.42 -2.26
N LEU A 75 8.57 -5.29 -3.26
CA LEU A 75 8.60 -6.74 -3.08
C LEU A 75 10.01 -7.24 -3.38
N ASP A 76 10.79 -7.48 -2.32
CA ASP A 76 12.08 -8.17 -2.42
C ASP A 76 11.82 -9.67 -2.29
N THR A 77 11.47 -10.27 -3.42
CA THR A 77 11.14 -11.69 -3.50
C THR A 77 11.56 -12.26 -4.85
N PRO A 78 12.13 -13.47 -4.90
CA PRO A 78 12.45 -14.13 -6.16
C PRO A 78 11.19 -14.67 -6.87
N ALA A 79 10.05 -14.77 -6.18
CA ALA A 79 8.83 -15.35 -6.74
C ALA A 79 7.57 -14.61 -6.27
N TYR A 80 6.89 -13.94 -7.20
CA TYR A 80 5.59 -13.33 -7.00
C TYR A 80 4.55 -13.99 -7.91
N PHE A 81 3.48 -14.52 -7.30
CA PHE A 81 2.35 -15.11 -8.02
C PHE A 81 1.05 -14.41 -7.60
N ALA A 82 0.33 -13.88 -8.58
CA ALA A 82 -0.97 -13.25 -8.35
C ALA A 82 -1.94 -13.46 -9.51
N GLU A 83 -3.23 -13.36 -9.22
CA GLU A 83 -4.29 -13.46 -10.22
C GLU A 83 -4.27 -12.26 -11.18
N ASN A 84 -4.43 -12.52 -12.48
CA ASN A 84 -4.49 -11.50 -13.52
C ASN A 84 -3.33 -10.49 -13.49
N PHE A 85 -2.17 -10.90 -12.97
CA PHE A 85 -1.04 -10.01 -12.80
C PHE A 85 -0.52 -9.52 -14.16
N THR A 86 -0.53 -8.21 -14.36
CA THR A 86 0.00 -7.55 -15.55
C THR A 86 1.26 -6.80 -15.17
N LEU A 87 2.40 -7.24 -15.69
CA LEU A 87 3.66 -6.52 -15.52
C LEU A 87 3.72 -5.40 -16.56
N ASN A 88 3.54 -4.16 -16.12
CA ASN A 88 3.81 -3.00 -16.96
C ASN A 88 5.32 -2.72 -16.94
N SER A 89 6.08 -3.38 -17.81
CA SER A 89 7.48 -3.01 -18.05
C SER A 89 7.56 -1.86 -19.06
N LEU A 90 8.37 -0.84 -18.75
CA LEU A 90 8.65 0.34 -19.58
C LEU A 90 9.22 0.00 -20.97
#